data_AF-A0A2G6QWQ6-F1
#
_entry.id   AF-A0A2G6QWQ6-F1
#
_cell.length_a   1.000
_cell.length_b   1.000
_cell.length_c   1.000
_cell.angle_alpha   90.00
_cell.angle_beta   90.00
_cell.angle_gamma   90.00
#
_symmetry.space_group_name_H-M   'P 1'
#
loop_
_entity.id
_entity.type
_entity.pdbx_description
1 polymer ?
#
loop_
_entity_poly.entity_id
_entity_poly.type
_entity_poly.pdbx_seq_one_letter_code
_entity_poly.pdbx_strand_id
1 'polypeptide(L)'
;MIVIKPQQSMKILLFLLITGLTISACSDDDPRSGCYQEEGRNIVATITEAEGTIREPGTLCQDVFVIVPDEKDESRPLGSFEPCNLSSEFQVEGTRVVFSGYVYESFGNEDICADFFEITSIKIIDP
;
A
#
# COMPACT_ATOMS: atom_id res chain seq x y z
N MET A 1 44.55 -40.41 -42.78
CA MET A 1 43.37 -39.68 -43.26
C MET A 1 42.22 -40.00 -42.32
N ILE A 2 41.89 -39.09 -41.39
CA ILE A 2 40.91 -39.29 -40.33
C ILE A 2 39.71 -38.37 -40.60
N VAL A 3 38.54 -39.00 -40.82
CA VAL A 3 37.18 -38.74 -40.27
C VAL A 3 36.60 -37.32 -40.52
N ILE A 4 35.33 -37.13 -40.87
CA ILE A 4 34.19 -37.11 -39.95
C ILE A 4 32.85 -37.20 -40.74
N LYS A 5 31.93 -38.03 -40.23
CA LYS A 5 30.53 -38.23 -40.69
C LYS A 5 29.63 -37.05 -40.24
N PRO A 6 28.62 -36.62 -41.04
CA PRO A 6 27.68 -35.59 -40.63
C PRO A 6 26.58 -36.21 -39.76
N GLN A 7 26.79 -36.15 -38.45
CA GLN A 7 25.91 -36.64 -37.41
C GLN A 7 24.92 -35.55 -37.01
N GLN A 8 23.61 -35.79 -37.19
CA GLN A 8 22.49 -35.44 -36.29
C GLN A 8 22.36 -34.05 -35.61
N SER A 9 23.12 -33.02 -36.00
CA SER A 9 23.22 -31.77 -35.22
C SER A 9 22.15 -30.71 -35.48
N MET A 10 21.16 -30.94 -36.35
CA MET A 10 20.26 -29.86 -36.81
C MET A 10 18.90 -29.81 -36.09
N LYS A 11 18.48 -30.85 -35.36
CA LYS A 11 17.17 -30.87 -34.67
C LYS A 11 17.23 -30.40 -33.22
N ILE A 12 18.40 -30.47 -32.59
CA ILE A 12 18.58 -30.11 -31.18
C ILE A 12 18.64 -28.59 -31.00
N LEU A 13 19.09 -27.86 -32.02
CA LEU A 13 19.18 -26.39 -31.97
C LEU A 13 17.81 -25.70 -32.00
N LEU A 14 16.79 -26.31 -32.62
CA LEU A 14 15.46 -25.72 -32.75
C LEU A 14 14.65 -25.83 -31.45
N PHE A 15 14.90 -26.85 -30.63
CA PHE A 15 14.17 -27.06 -29.36
C PHE A 15 14.67 -26.13 -28.25
N LEU A 16 15.92 -25.68 -28.30
CA LEU A 16 16.50 -24.71 -27.36
C LEU A 16 16.06 -23.26 -27.59
N LEU A 17 15.50 -22.95 -28.76
CA LEU A 17 15.10 -21.59 -29.11
C LEU A 17 13.67 -21.25 -28.66
N ILE A 18 12.84 -22.26 -28.36
CA ILE A 18 11.43 -22.07 -27.99
C ILE A 18 11.25 -22.01 -26.46
N THR A 19 12.14 -22.63 -25.69
CA THR A 19 12.11 -22.64 -24.21
C THR A 19 12.72 -21.39 -23.56
N GLY A 20 13.27 -20.45 -24.32
CA GLY A 20 13.78 -19.16 -23.81
C GLY A 20 12.72 -18.07 -23.62
N LEU A 21 11.45 -18.31 -23.97
CA LEU A 21 10.36 -17.34 -23.86
C LEU A 21 9.70 -17.28 -22.47
N THR A 22 10.23 -17.97 -21.46
CA THR A 22 9.69 -17.95 -20.10
C THR A 22 10.43 -17.01 -19.15
N ILE A 23 11.15 -16.00 -19.66
CA ILE A 23 11.53 -14.84 -18.84
C ILE A 23 10.29 -14.00 -18.57
N SER A 24 9.51 -14.46 -17.59
CA SER A 24 9.02 -13.66 -16.47
C SER A 24 8.96 -12.14 -16.72
N ALA A 25 7.99 -11.70 -17.52
CA ALA A 25 7.38 -10.41 -17.27
C ALA A 25 6.42 -10.61 -16.10
N CYS A 26 6.95 -10.70 -14.89
CA CYS A 26 6.17 -10.28 -13.74
C CYS A 26 5.97 -8.78 -13.96
N SER A 27 4.78 -8.39 -14.43
CA SER A 27 4.30 -7.05 -14.18
C SER A 27 4.24 -6.97 -12.67
N ASP A 28 5.22 -6.31 -12.06
CA ASP A 28 5.08 -5.82 -10.69
C ASP A 28 3.95 -4.79 -10.74
N ASP A 29 2.72 -5.30 -10.76
CA ASP A 29 1.54 -4.53 -10.49
C ASP A 29 1.51 -4.32 -8.98
N ASP A 30 2.49 -3.55 -8.48
CA ASP A 30 2.47 -2.98 -7.15
C ASP A 30 1.10 -2.34 -6.93
N PRO A 31 0.54 -2.42 -5.70
CA PRO A 31 -0.82 -1.99 -5.44
C PRO A 31 -1.05 -0.55 -5.90
N ARG A 32 -1.84 -0.41 -6.97
CA ARG A 32 -2.42 0.87 -7.39
C ARG A 32 -3.62 1.18 -6.51
N SER A 33 -3.36 1.72 -5.33
CA SER A 33 -4.36 2.42 -4.52
C SER A 33 -4.03 3.91 -4.57
N GLY A 34 -5.06 4.76 -4.67
CA GLY A 34 -5.04 5.86 -5.64
C GLY A 34 -5.41 7.23 -5.12
N CYS A 35 -5.35 7.50 -3.81
CA CYS A 35 -5.59 8.87 -3.33
C CYS A 35 -4.44 9.82 -3.64
N TYR A 36 -3.21 9.35 -3.47
CA TYR A 36 -2.02 10.19 -3.52
C TYR A 36 -1.00 9.78 -4.59
N GLN A 37 -1.31 8.77 -5.42
CA GLN A 37 -0.40 8.32 -6.48
C GLN A 37 -0.20 9.35 -7.58
N GLU A 38 -1.21 10.17 -7.90
CA GLU A 38 -1.08 11.26 -8.87
C GLU A 38 -0.17 12.39 -8.36
N GLU A 39 -0.03 12.52 -7.04
CA GLU A 39 0.88 13.47 -6.38
C GLU A 39 2.33 12.95 -6.34
N GLY A 40 2.57 11.70 -6.77
CA GLY A 40 3.89 11.08 -6.77
C GLY A 40 4.40 10.68 -5.39
N ARG A 41 3.50 10.52 -4.41
CA ARG A 41 3.86 10.08 -3.05
C ARG A 41 4.16 8.59 -3.00
N ASN A 42 5.23 8.23 -2.31
CA ASN A 42 5.56 6.84 -2.02
C ASN A 42 4.75 6.30 -0.83
N ILE A 43 4.45 5.00 -0.85
CA ILE A 43 3.94 4.27 0.31
C ILE A 43 5.13 3.98 1.23
N VAL A 44 5.05 4.42 2.48
CA VAL A 44 6.12 4.26 3.49
C VAL A 44 5.78 3.19 4.53
N ALA A 45 4.51 2.85 4.69
CA ALA A 45 4.09 1.75 5.56
C ALA A 45 2.75 1.14 5.11
N THR A 46 2.53 -0.12 5.50
CA THR A 46 1.24 -0.81 5.37
C THR A 46 0.72 -1.15 6.76
N ILE A 47 -0.53 -0.78 7.03
CA ILE A 47 -1.26 -1.10 8.25
C ILE A 47 -2.15 -2.31 7.96
N THR A 48 -2.11 -3.32 8.83
CA THR A 48 -2.94 -4.52 8.70
C THR A 48 -3.71 -4.76 10.00
N GLU A 49 -5.04 -4.75 9.90
CA GLU A 49 -5.97 -5.10 10.98
C GLU A 49 -5.71 -4.39 12.32
N ALA A 50 -5.33 -3.11 12.27
CA ALA A 50 -5.11 -2.30 13.45
C ALA A 50 -6.44 -1.85 14.05
N GLU A 51 -6.51 -1.78 15.38
CA GLU A 51 -7.63 -1.15 16.08
C GLU A 51 -7.38 0.34 16.29
N GLY A 52 -8.45 1.14 16.25
CA GLY A 52 -8.36 2.55 16.53
C GLY A 52 -9.72 3.20 16.79
N THR A 53 -9.67 4.50 16.99
CA THR A 53 -10.83 5.34 17.28
C THR A 53 -10.89 6.51 16.29
N ILE A 54 -12.07 6.74 15.71
CA ILE A 54 -12.32 7.92 14.89
C ILE A 54 -12.39 9.16 15.79
N ARG A 55 -11.67 10.22 15.41
CA ARG A 55 -11.70 11.54 16.05
C ARG A 55 -12.23 12.61 15.11
N GLU A 56 -13.07 13.48 15.63
CA GLU A 56 -13.64 14.62 14.93
C GLU A 56 -12.62 15.74 14.69
N PRO A 57 -12.87 16.59 13.68
CA PRO A 57 -12.10 17.81 13.47
C PRO A 57 -12.02 18.67 14.75
N GLY A 58 -10.87 19.27 15.01
CA GLY A 58 -10.56 20.10 16.17
C GLY A 58 -9.91 19.36 17.35
N THR A 59 -10.00 18.02 17.41
CA THR A 59 -9.36 17.25 18.50
C THR A 59 -7.85 17.07 18.27
N LEU A 60 -7.46 16.74 17.03
CA LEU A 60 -6.06 16.54 16.61
C LEU A 60 -5.74 17.37 15.37
N CYS A 61 -6.59 17.28 14.36
CA CYS A 61 -6.53 18.04 13.12
C CYS A 61 -7.74 18.96 13.02
N GLN A 62 -7.58 20.22 12.58
CA GLN A 62 -8.66 21.23 12.66
C GLN A 62 -9.86 20.92 11.76
N ASP A 63 -9.62 20.35 10.58
CA ASP A 63 -10.61 20.32 9.49
C ASP A 63 -11.00 18.92 9.02
N VAL A 64 -10.40 17.87 9.59
CA VAL A 64 -10.55 16.48 9.10
C VAL A 64 -10.78 15.49 10.22
N PHE A 65 -11.55 14.44 9.92
CA PHE A 65 -11.64 13.27 10.77
C PHE A 65 -10.34 12.47 10.67
N VAL A 66 -9.86 11.97 11.79
CA VAL A 66 -8.64 11.14 11.84
C VAL A 66 -8.90 9.81 12.52
N ILE A 67 -8.09 8.81 12.17
CA ILE A 67 -8.06 7.52 12.85
C ILE A 67 -6.88 7.52 13.82
N VAL A 68 -7.16 7.37 15.10
CA VAL A 68 -6.12 7.24 16.13
C VAL A 68 -5.95 5.75 16.44
N PRO A 69 -4.85 5.10 16.05
CA PRO A 69 -4.59 3.71 16.43
C PRO A 69 -4.45 3.58 17.95
N ASP A 70 -4.94 2.47 18.48
CA ASP A 70 -4.82 2.14 19.90
C ASP A 70 -3.35 1.87 20.30
N GLU A 71 -2.61 1.21 19.40
CA GLU A 71 -1.18 0.97 19.54
C GLU A 71 -0.39 2.10 18.89
N LYS A 72 0.49 2.73 19.69
CA LYS A 72 1.42 3.74 19.19
C LYS A 72 2.68 3.07 18.68
N ASP A 73 3.13 3.52 17.52
CA ASP A 73 4.40 3.11 16.93
C ASP A 73 5.40 4.26 17.07
N GLU A 74 6.51 4.03 17.78
CA GLU A 74 7.55 5.05 17.97
C GLU A 74 8.20 5.49 16.64
N SER A 75 8.11 4.68 15.59
CA SER A 75 8.58 5.07 14.25
C SER A 75 7.67 6.09 13.55
N ARG A 76 6.48 6.36 14.10
CA ARG A 76 5.46 7.26 13.55
C ARG A 76 5.09 8.34 14.56
N PRO A 77 5.80 9.48 14.56
CA PRO A 77 5.68 10.48 15.61
C PRO A 77 4.31 11.20 15.62
N LEU A 78 3.57 11.24 14.51
CA LEU A 78 2.24 11.83 14.45
C LEU A 78 1.19 10.94 15.12
N GLY A 79 1.35 9.62 15.02
CA GLY A 79 0.53 8.64 15.74
C GLY A 79 -0.97 8.69 15.44
N SER A 80 -1.37 9.30 14.32
CA SER A 80 -2.74 9.38 13.83
C SER A 80 -2.75 9.44 12.31
N PHE A 81 -3.86 9.03 11.71
CA PHE A 81 -4.00 8.89 10.25
C PHE A 81 -5.09 9.81 9.72
N GLU A 82 -4.80 10.54 8.65
CA GLU A 82 -5.76 11.32 7.86
C GLU A 82 -6.20 10.49 6.64
N PRO A 83 -7.37 9.82 6.71
CA PRO A 83 -7.86 9.01 5.61
C PRO A 83 -8.45 9.85 4.48
N CYS A 84 -7.93 9.70 3.27
CA CYS A 84 -8.48 10.34 2.07
C CYS A 84 -9.87 9.82 1.65
N ASN A 85 -10.23 8.61 2.08
CA ASN A 85 -11.39 7.86 1.58
C ASN A 85 -12.28 7.33 2.71
N LEU A 86 -12.35 8.04 3.84
CA LEU A 86 -13.24 7.69 4.95
C LEU A 86 -14.71 7.97 4.57
N SER A 87 -15.50 6.91 4.46
CA SER A 87 -16.93 7.03 4.17
C SER A 87 -17.70 7.66 5.33
N SER A 88 -18.81 8.32 5.00
CA SER A 88 -19.60 9.08 5.96
C SER A 88 -20.19 8.24 7.10
N GLU A 89 -20.40 6.93 6.91
CA GLU A 89 -20.89 6.07 8.00
C GLU A 89 -19.90 5.91 9.16
N PHE A 90 -18.61 6.21 8.94
CA PHE A 90 -17.57 6.18 9.97
C PHE A 90 -17.26 7.57 10.55
N GLN A 91 -17.83 8.66 10.00
CA GLN A 91 -17.56 10.03 10.45
C GLN A 91 -18.35 10.39 11.72
N VAL A 92 -18.12 9.61 12.78
CA VAL A 92 -18.76 9.77 14.08
C VAL A 92 -17.66 9.73 15.16
N GLU A 93 -17.62 10.76 16.01
CA GLU A 93 -16.66 10.84 17.12
C GLU A 93 -16.75 9.60 18.01
N GLY A 94 -15.59 9.02 18.32
CA GLY A 94 -15.48 7.89 19.25
C GLY A 94 -15.82 6.53 18.63
N THR A 95 -16.14 6.45 17.33
CA THR A 95 -16.37 5.17 16.67
C THR A 95 -15.11 4.29 16.71
N ARG A 96 -15.27 3.09 17.27
CA ARG A 96 -14.23 2.07 17.36
C ARG A 96 -14.17 1.26 16.07
N VAL A 97 -12.99 1.20 15.46
CA VAL A 97 -12.81 0.55 14.16
C VAL A 97 -11.62 -0.40 14.16
N VAL A 98 -11.70 -1.44 13.33
CA VAL A 98 -10.53 -2.18 12.84
C VAL A 98 -10.28 -1.74 11.41
N PHE A 99 -9.04 -1.39 11.07
CA PHE A 99 -8.69 -0.84 9.78
C PHE A 99 -7.36 -1.39 9.23
N SER A 100 -7.26 -1.37 7.90
CA SER A 100 -6.05 -1.66 7.14
C SER A 100 -5.89 -0.59 6.06
N GLY A 101 -4.66 -0.34 5.62
CA GLY A 101 -4.41 0.70 4.63
C GLY A 101 -2.94 1.01 4.41
N TYR A 102 -2.70 2.02 3.59
CA TYR A 102 -1.37 2.48 3.21
C TYR A 102 -1.10 3.85 3.79
N VAL A 103 0.07 3.99 4.40
CA VAL A 103 0.59 5.28 4.84
C VAL A 103 1.48 5.84 3.74
N TYR A 104 1.24 7.09 3.36
CA TYR A 104 2.01 7.78 2.34
C TYR A 104 3.04 8.70 2.96
N GLU A 105 4.13 8.96 2.22
CA GLU A 105 5.14 9.91 2.63
C GLU A 105 4.57 11.33 2.74
N SER A 106 5.04 12.05 3.74
CA SER A 106 4.83 13.48 3.87
C SER A 106 6.10 14.23 3.51
N PHE A 107 5.95 15.40 2.88
CA PHE A 107 7.08 16.25 2.53
C PHE A 107 7.34 17.25 3.67
N GLY A 108 8.62 17.51 3.98
CA GLY A 108 8.99 18.30 5.17
C GLY A 108 8.54 19.77 5.17
N ASN A 109 7.97 20.26 4.08
CA ASN A 109 7.39 21.59 3.93
C ASN A 109 5.86 21.62 4.12
N GLU A 110 5.24 20.49 4.43
CA GLU A 110 3.80 20.37 4.65
C GLU A 110 3.47 20.55 6.13
N ASP A 111 2.45 21.37 6.40
CA ASP A 111 1.87 21.50 7.73
C ASP A 111 0.87 20.36 7.93
N ILE A 112 1.35 19.25 8.46
CA ILE A 112 0.58 18.02 8.67
C ILE A 112 0.33 17.81 10.17
N CYS A 113 -0.87 17.39 10.50
CA CYS A 113 -1.27 17.03 11.87
C CYS A 113 -1.49 15.51 12.04
N ALA A 114 -1.51 14.76 10.93
CA ALA A 114 -1.66 13.32 10.88
C ALA A 114 -0.94 12.77 9.63
N ASP A 115 -0.64 11.47 9.63
CA ASP A 115 -0.03 10.80 8.50
C ASP A 115 -1.06 10.59 7.37
N PHE A 116 -0.70 10.91 6.13
CA PHE A 116 -1.57 10.68 4.97
C PHE A 116 -1.87 9.19 4.82
N PHE A 117 -3.16 8.84 4.73
CA PHE A 117 -3.59 7.47 4.81
C PHE A 117 -4.66 7.13 3.77
N GLU A 118 -4.57 5.94 3.20
CA GLU A 118 -5.62 5.37 2.36
C GLU A 118 -6.13 4.07 2.97
N ILE A 119 -7.42 4.06 3.30
CA ILE A 119 -8.09 2.90 3.86
C ILE A 119 -8.28 1.86 2.75
N THR A 120 -7.85 0.63 3.00
CA THR A 120 -8.16 -0.53 2.14
C THR A 120 -9.26 -1.42 2.72
N SER A 121 -9.42 -1.40 4.05
CA SER A 121 -10.48 -2.10 4.75
C SER A 121 -10.77 -1.37 6.07
N ILE A 122 -12.04 -1.25 6.42
CA ILE A 122 -12.47 -0.67 7.70
C ILE A 122 -13.79 -1.30 8.15
N LYS A 123 -13.91 -1.60 9.44
CA LYS A 123 -15.12 -2.16 10.07
C LYS A 123 -15.30 -1.60 11.47
N ILE A 124 -16.55 -1.41 11.90
CA ILE A 124 -16.88 -1.04 13.28
C ILE A 124 -16.72 -2.27 14.18
N ILE A 125 -16.10 -2.11 15.37
CA ILE A 125 -15.88 -3.21 16.32
C ILE A 125 -17.17 -3.56 17.07
N ASP A 126 -17.89 -2.56 17.56
CA ASP A 126 -19.16 -2.73 18.28
C ASP A 126 -20.18 -1.70 17.75
N PRO A 127 -21.12 -2.12 16.88
CA PRO A 127 -22.11 -1.23 16.26
C PRO A 127 -23.23 -0.77 17.20
#